data_AF-A0A960E2Y2-F1
#
_entry.id   AF-A0A960E2Y2-F1
#
_cell.length_a   1.000
_cell.length_b   1.000
_cell.length_c   1.000
_cell.angle_alpha   90.00
_cell.angle_beta   90.00
_cell.angle_gamma   90.00
#
_symmetry.space_group_name_H-M   'P 1'
#
loop_
_entity.id
_entity.type
_entity.pdbx_description
1 polymer ?
#
loop_
_entity_poly.entity_id
_entity_poly.type
_entity_poly.pdbx_seq_one_letter_code
_entity_poly.pdbx_strand_id
1 'polypeptide(L)'
;MLTRSHAARTLGVLALAAVALIGLRPAGATPDGTQVATAPAAAQPPTTEEYVGVAPCRLVDTRQTSILDGTTRRFTAAGNLAAQGGNASGCGIPTHATSIAVNLTGITTTPGGFLRGWAADAVAPNATLLNYAPAINASNMVNIPLCQSQGCSAEFNLRNFVGDVHVVADVLGYYQSPTFAQVSSSGAIIASSGVTGVTQTGTSTFDVTFDRRIDTCGFSAIANDVTNNRVVSAIAPSGTTVRVITRDTANAAQPTAFTLTVTC
;
A
#
# COMPACT_ATOMS: atom_id res chain seq x y z
N MET A 1 -49.06 2.59 -86.29
CA MET A 1 -49.93 3.78 -86.23
C MET A 1 -50.64 3.76 -84.89
N LEU A 2 -50.33 4.70 -84.00
CA LEU A 2 -50.96 4.79 -82.69
C LEU A 2 -52.46 5.11 -82.84
N THR A 3 -53.30 4.16 -82.49
CA THR A 3 -54.75 4.34 -82.36
C THR A 3 -55.09 4.91 -80.99
N ARG A 4 -55.73 6.08 -80.98
CA ARG A 4 -56.47 6.62 -79.83
C ARG A 4 -57.70 5.75 -79.58
N SER A 5 -58.04 5.48 -78.32
CA SER A 5 -59.42 5.11 -77.96
C SER A 5 -59.79 5.52 -76.53
N HIS A 6 -60.71 6.48 -76.50
CA HIS A 6 -61.84 6.72 -75.60
C HIS A 6 -62.07 5.83 -74.35
N ALA A 7 -62.32 6.57 -73.25
CA ALA A 7 -63.55 6.59 -72.46
C ALA A 7 -63.80 5.59 -71.30
N ALA A 8 -64.36 6.22 -70.26
CA ALA A 8 -65.48 5.81 -69.42
C ALA A 8 -65.23 4.93 -68.18
N ARG A 9 -65.51 5.61 -67.04
CA ARG A 9 -66.39 5.19 -65.93
C ARG A 9 -66.14 3.80 -65.32
N THR A 10 -65.77 3.80 -64.04
CA THR A 10 -66.63 3.21 -63.00
C THR A 10 -66.24 3.70 -61.61
N LEU A 11 -67.24 4.18 -60.86
CA LEU A 11 -67.14 4.38 -59.41
C LEU A 11 -67.01 3.01 -58.75
N GLY A 12 -65.90 2.77 -58.05
CA GLY A 12 -65.76 1.70 -57.08
C GLY A 12 -65.62 2.33 -55.69
N VAL A 13 -66.68 2.25 -54.88
CA VAL A 13 -66.66 2.62 -53.47
C VAL A 13 -65.77 1.62 -52.74
N LEU A 14 -64.61 2.03 -52.24
CA LEU A 14 -63.86 1.30 -51.22
C LEU A 14 -63.79 2.16 -49.96
N ALA A 15 -64.38 1.62 -48.89
CA ALA A 15 -64.35 2.20 -47.56
C ALA A 15 -62.91 2.46 -47.10
N LEU A 16 -62.61 3.71 -46.73
CA LEU A 16 -61.42 4.03 -45.95
C LEU A 16 -61.57 3.41 -44.56
N ALA A 17 -60.95 2.24 -44.34
CA ALA A 17 -60.54 1.86 -43.01
C ALA A 17 -59.29 2.69 -42.66
N ALA A 18 -59.44 3.66 -41.76
CA ALA A 18 -58.32 4.38 -41.18
C ALA A 18 -57.52 3.41 -40.30
N VAL A 19 -56.53 2.73 -40.87
CA VAL A 19 -55.47 2.09 -40.10
C VAL A 19 -54.54 3.20 -39.67
N ALA A 20 -54.66 3.64 -38.42
CA ALA A 20 -53.63 4.46 -37.80
C ALA A 20 -52.34 3.64 -37.78
N LEU A 21 -51.40 3.96 -38.67
CA LEU A 21 -50.02 3.55 -38.51
C LEU A 21 -49.54 4.19 -37.20
N ILE A 22 -49.55 3.41 -36.13
CA ILE A 22 -48.76 3.68 -34.94
C ILE A 22 -47.32 3.74 -35.45
N GLY A 23 -46.80 4.95 -35.62
CA GLY A 23 -45.39 5.16 -35.90
C GLY A 23 -44.61 4.48 -34.79
N LEU A 24 -43.87 3.42 -35.14
CA LEU A 24 -42.81 2.89 -34.30
C LEU A 24 -41.80 4.01 -34.10
N ARG A 25 -41.97 4.77 -33.01
CA ARG A 25 -40.88 5.56 -32.45
C ARG A 25 -39.93 4.55 -31.82
N PRO A 26 -38.63 4.51 -32.19
CA PRO A 26 -37.66 3.81 -31.36
C PRO A 26 -37.70 4.46 -29.98
N ALA A 27 -38.19 3.72 -28.99
CA ALA A 27 -38.02 4.08 -27.60
C ALA A 27 -36.51 3.98 -27.30
N GLY A 28 -35.87 5.12 -27.05
CA GLY A 28 -34.45 5.11 -26.66
C GLY A 28 -33.65 6.38 -26.85
N ALA A 29 -34.19 7.46 -27.43
CA ALA A 29 -33.49 8.74 -27.39
C ALA A 29 -33.87 9.49 -26.11
N THR A 30 -33.17 9.20 -25.00
CA THR A 30 -33.10 10.13 -23.88
C THR A 30 -32.47 11.44 -24.37
N PRO A 31 -32.98 12.62 -23.96
CA PRO A 31 -32.33 13.89 -24.29
C PRO A 31 -30.90 13.86 -23.75
N ASP A 32 -29.98 14.34 -24.58
CA ASP A 32 -28.55 14.49 -24.36
C ASP A 32 -28.21 14.62 -22.87
N GLY A 33 -27.92 13.46 -22.27
CA GLY A 33 -27.50 13.40 -20.88
C GLY A 33 -26.11 13.98 -20.88
N THR A 34 -25.98 15.25 -20.53
CA THR A 34 -24.71 15.85 -20.13
C THR A 34 -24.07 14.85 -19.15
N GLN A 35 -23.13 14.05 -19.63
CA GLN A 35 -22.27 13.24 -18.80
C GLN A 35 -21.44 14.28 -18.05
N VAL A 36 -21.93 14.71 -16.89
CA VAL A 36 -21.09 15.40 -15.93
C VAL A 36 -20.03 14.36 -15.61
N ALA A 37 -18.86 14.49 -16.25
CA ALA A 37 -17.70 13.70 -15.88
C ALA A 37 -17.59 13.86 -14.37
N THR A 38 -17.78 12.76 -13.65
CA THR A 38 -17.56 12.77 -12.21
C THR A 38 -16.14 13.25 -12.02
N ALA A 39 -16.03 14.37 -11.31
CA ALA A 39 -14.78 14.96 -10.88
C ALA A 39 -13.87 13.81 -10.38
N PRO A 40 -12.62 13.67 -10.87
CA PRO A 40 -11.77 12.55 -10.45
C PRO A 40 -11.73 12.51 -8.93
N ALA A 41 -11.97 11.36 -8.32
CA ALA A 41 -11.98 11.25 -6.88
C ALA A 41 -10.61 11.72 -6.33
N ALA A 42 -10.60 12.45 -5.21
CA ALA A 42 -9.37 12.80 -4.53
C ALA A 42 -8.56 11.52 -4.28
N ALA A 43 -7.30 11.50 -4.72
CA ALA A 43 -6.45 10.33 -4.61
C ALA A 43 -6.43 9.86 -3.14
N GLN A 44 -6.78 8.61 -2.89
CA GLN A 44 -6.76 8.06 -1.53
C GLN A 44 -5.31 7.73 -1.14
N PRO A 45 -4.94 7.86 0.14
CA PRO A 45 -3.65 7.38 0.61
C PRO A 45 -3.45 5.90 0.27
N PRO A 46 -2.25 5.47 -0.15
CA PRO A 46 -1.94 4.06 -0.24
C PRO A 46 -2.07 3.42 1.15
N THR A 47 -2.77 2.30 1.25
CA THR A 47 -2.97 1.55 2.52
C THR A 47 -2.24 0.21 2.55
N THR A 48 -1.58 -0.17 1.45
CA THR A 48 -0.87 -1.44 1.32
C THR A 48 0.56 -1.28 1.82
N GLU A 49 1.02 -2.20 2.68
CA GLU A 49 2.41 -2.24 3.12
C GLU A 49 3.34 -2.64 1.97
N GLU A 50 4.53 -2.06 1.98
CA GLU A 50 5.60 -2.32 1.01
C GLU A 50 6.60 -3.31 1.57
N TYR A 51 7.01 -4.29 0.77
CA TYR A 51 8.06 -5.24 1.13
C TYR A 51 9.42 -4.80 0.62
N VAL A 52 10.40 -4.70 1.52
CA VAL A 52 11.78 -4.38 1.20
C VAL A 52 12.67 -5.58 1.50
N GLY A 53 13.30 -6.12 0.47
CA GLY A 53 14.25 -7.23 0.60
C GLY A 53 15.56 -6.78 1.22
N VAL A 54 16.16 -7.63 2.06
CA VAL A 54 17.52 -7.44 2.60
C VAL A 54 18.39 -8.64 2.23
N ALA A 55 19.71 -8.47 2.31
CA ALA A 55 20.60 -9.62 2.25
C ALA A 55 20.28 -10.57 3.43
N PRO A 56 20.12 -11.89 3.20
CA PRO A 56 19.77 -12.83 4.26
C PRO A 56 20.67 -12.67 5.49
N CYS A 57 20.06 -12.47 6.66
CA CYS A 57 20.79 -12.09 7.86
C CYS A 57 20.23 -12.75 9.13
N ARG A 58 21.11 -13.16 10.04
CA ARG A 58 20.74 -13.77 11.33
C ARG A 58 20.24 -12.70 12.29
N LEU A 59 18.93 -12.68 12.56
CA LEU A 59 18.33 -11.84 13.60
C LEU A 59 18.51 -12.45 14.99
N VAL A 60 18.19 -13.72 15.14
CA VAL A 60 18.17 -14.42 16.45
C VAL A 60 18.87 -15.74 16.33
N ASP A 61 19.70 -16.07 17.33
CA ASP A 61 20.25 -17.40 17.54
C ASP A 61 20.25 -17.74 19.02
N THR A 62 19.28 -18.55 19.44
CA THR A 62 19.12 -18.89 20.85
C THR A 62 19.91 -20.14 21.26
N ARG A 63 20.86 -20.63 20.45
CA ARG A 63 21.67 -21.80 20.80
C ARG A 63 22.55 -21.60 22.06
N GLN A 64 22.89 -20.35 22.40
CA GLN A 64 23.61 -20.03 23.64
C GLN A 64 22.69 -19.89 24.86
N THR A 65 21.42 -19.58 24.65
CA THR A 65 20.43 -19.39 25.72
C THR A 65 19.09 -19.73 25.11
N SER A 66 18.47 -20.85 25.48
CA SER A 66 17.22 -21.34 24.86
C SER A 66 16.00 -20.46 25.16
N ILE A 67 14.87 -20.75 24.51
CA ILE A 67 13.56 -20.31 24.99
C ILE A 67 12.99 -21.44 25.86
N LEU A 68 12.89 -21.18 27.16
CA LEU A 68 12.47 -22.19 28.14
C LEU A 68 10.98 -22.53 28.00
N ASP A 69 10.60 -23.73 28.42
CA ASP A 69 9.20 -24.17 28.42
C ASP A 69 8.26 -23.18 29.13
N GLY A 70 7.11 -22.91 28.51
CA GLY A 70 6.10 -21.99 29.00
C GLY A 70 6.50 -20.50 29.03
N THR A 71 7.74 -20.14 28.66
CA THR A 71 8.28 -18.78 28.76
C THR A 71 8.20 -18.00 27.45
N THR A 72 8.17 -16.67 27.58
CA THR A 72 8.30 -15.72 26.47
C THR A 72 9.66 -15.05 26.52
N ARG A 73 10.33 -15.00 25.37
CA ARG A 73 11.51 -14.16 25.17
C ARG A 73 11.21 -13.05 24.17
N ARG A 74 11.82 -11.89 24.43
CA ARG A 74 11.64 -10.67 23.64
C ARG A 74 12.90 -10.40 22.83
N PHE A 75 12.72 -9.92 21.61
CA PHE A 75 13.80 -9.73 20.64
C PHE A 75 13.66 -8.38 19.95
N THR A 76 14.81 -7.88 19.48
CA THR A 76 14.92 -6.70 18.60
C THR A 76 15.20 -7.18 17.17
N ALA A 77 14.82 -6.41 16.16
CA ALA A 77 15.11 -6.65 14.75
C ALA A 77 15.99 -5.52 14.15
N ALA A 78 15.99 -4.33 14.75
CA ALA A 78 16.89 -3.24 14.41
C ALA A 78 18.07 -3.07 15.40
N GLY A 79 19.15 -2.41 14.94
CA GLY A 79 20.32 -2.09 15.77
C GLY A 79 21.27 -3.28 16.00
N ASN A 80 21.93 -3.30 17.16
CA ASN A 80 22.90 -4.35 17.50
C ASN A 80 22.20 -5.59 18.06
N LEU A 81 22.32 -6.72 17.36
CA LEU A 81 21.62 -7.97 17.68
C LEU A 81 22.50 -9.02 18.37
N ALA A 82 23.71 -8.66 18.80
CA ALA A 82 24.68 -9.62 19.36
C ALA A 82 24.15 -10.30 20.64
N ALA A 83 23.44 -9.56 21.50
CA ALA A 83 22.89 -10.08 22.75
C ALA A 83 21.85 -11.21 22.56
N GLN A 84 21.28 -11.31 21.36
CA GLN A 84 20.33 -12.36 20.97
C GLN A 84 20.94 -13.37 19.98
N GLY A 85 22.27 -13.38 19.84
CA GLY A 85 23.01 -14.28 18.94
C GLY A 85 22.92 -13.90 17.46
N GLY A 86 22.37 -12.72 17.14
CA GLY A 86 22.27 -12.18 15.80
C GLY A 86 23.51 -11.41 15.34
N ASN A 87 23.38 -10.77 14.17
CA ASN A 87 24.43 -9.91 13.62
C ASN A 87 24.64 -8.64 14.47
N ALA A 88 25.85 -8.44 15.01
CA ALA A 88 26.19 -7.29 15.84
C ALA A 88 26.04 -5.94 15.13
N SER A 89 26.18 -5.92 13.80
CA SER A 89 26.00 -4.72 12.97
C SER A 89 24.54 -4.47 12.57
N GLY A 90 23.62 -5.36 12.96
CA GLY A 90 22.23 -5.35 12.51
C GLY A 90 22.03 -5.97 11.13
N CYS A 91 20.77 -6.07 10.72
CA CYS A 91 20.35 -6.69 9.46
C CYS A 91 19.75 -5.71 8.45
N GLY A 92 19.99 -4.40 8.63
CA GLY A 92 19.44 -3.36 7.74
C GLY A 92 17.94 -3.12 7.90
N ILE A 93 17.31 -3.67 8.95
CA ILE A 93 15.91 -3.43 9.26
C ILE A 93 15.78 -2.06 9.93
N PRO A 94 15.00 -1.12 9.37
CA PRO A 94 14.82 0.19 9.97
C PRO A 94 13.84 0.14 11.14
N THR A 95 13.93 1.11 12.05
CA THR A 95 13.06 1.21 13.23
C THR A 95 11.59 1.52 12.90
N HIS A 96 11.29 1.92 11.66
CA HIS A 96 9.92 2.14 11.18
C HIS A 96 9.33 0.93 10.44
N ALA A 97 10.03 -0.21 10.44
CA ALA A 97 9.48 -1.45 9.91
C ALA A 97 8.25 -1.87 10.71
N THR A 98 7.21 -2.32 10.01
CA THR A 98 5.94 -2.75 10.59
C THR A 98 5.92 -4.25 10.88
N SER A 99 6.62 -5.03 10.05
CA SER A 99 6.81 -6.47 10.25
C SER A 99 8.09 -6.96 9.56
N ILE A 100 8.56 -8.16 9.90
CA ILE A 100 9.70 -8.82 9.26
C ILE A 100 9.27 -10.10 8.57
N ALA A 101 9.85 -10.39 7.39
CA ALA A 101 9.76 -11.68 6.73
C ALA A 101 10.96 -12.55 7.13
N VAL A 102 10.69 -13.64 7.84
CA VAL A 102 11.72 -14.41 8.53
C VAL A 102 11.53 -15.91 8.31
N ASN A 103 12.63 -16.59 8.00
CA ASN A 103 12.69 -18.05 8.09
C ASN A 103 13.02 -18.43 9.54
N LEU A 104 12.00 -18.88 10.27
CA LEU A 104 12.14 -19.27 11.68
C LEU A 104 12.35 -20.77 11.79
N THR A 105 13.43 -21.19 12.42
CA THR A 105 13.81 -22.59 12.60
C THR A 105 13.90 -22.96 14.07
N GLY A 106 13.13 -23.96 14.50
CA GLY A 106 13.28 -24.62 15.79
C GLY A 106 14.39 -25.68 15.72
N ILE A 107 15.26 -25.71 16.72
CA ILE A 107 16.47 -26.55 16.79
C ILE A 107 16.48 -27.33 18.10
N THR A 108 16.95 -28.58 18.04
CA THR A 108 17.11 -29.49 19.19
C THR A 108 15.80 -29.62 19.97
N THR A 109 14.73 -29.92 19.24
CA THR A 109 13.38 -29.99 19.78
C THR A 109 13.17 -31.36 20.41
N THR A 110 13.17 -31.47 21.74
CA THR A 110 12.74 -32.71 22.43
C THR A 110 12.18 -32.34 23.81
N PRO A 111 10.87 -32.54 24.09
CA PRO A 111 9.81 -33.06 23.21
C PRO A 111 9.42 -32.14 22.04
N GLY A 112 8.52 -32.61 21.17
CA GLY A 112 7.89 -31.78 20.14
C GLY A 112 6.93 -30.76 20.74
N GLY A 113 6.65 -29.69 20.02
CA GLY A 113 5.97 -28.51 20.55
C GLY A 113 5.62 -27.48 19.50
N PHE A 114 5.34 -26.26 19.96
CA PHE A 114 5.04 -25.15 19.06
C PHE A 114 5.46 -23.80 19.64
N LEU A 115 5.76 -22.88 18.73
CA LEU A 115 6.02 -21.47 19.02
C LEU A 115 4.84 -20.60 18.59
N ARG A 116 4.66 -19.50 19.32
CA ARG A 116 3.89 -18.35 18.86
C ARG A 116 4.80 -17.13 18.81
N GLY A 117 4.57 -16.26 17.84
CA GLY A 117 5.24 -14.96 17.74
C GLY A 117 4.26 -13.82 17.46
N TRP A 118 4.57 -12.65 17.99
CA TRP A 118 3.73 -11.45 17.88
C TRP A 118 4.52 -10.18 18.22
N ALA A 119 4.00 -9.01 17.87
CA ALA A 119 4.59 -7.72 18.21
C ALA A 119 4.72 -7.52 19.73
N ALA A 120 5.74 -6.77 20.16
CA ALA A 120 6.02 -6.59 21.59
C ALA A 120 4.91 -5.89 22.39
N ASP A 121 4.14 -5.02 21.72
CA ASP A 121 3.01 -4.26 22.26
C ASP A 121 1.65 -4.95 22.06
N ALA A 122 1.62 -6.15 21.48
CA ALA A 122 0.39 -6.89 21.23
C ALA A 122 0.14 -8.00 22.26
N VAL A 123 -1.12 -8.42 22.36
CA VAL A 123 -1.51 -9.62 23.11
C VAL A 123 -1.13 -10.87 22.31
N ALA A 124 -0.62 -11.90 22.99
CA ALA A 124 -0.24 -13.15 22.36
C ALA A 124 -1.43 -13.79 21.61
N PRO A 125 -1.30 -14.14 20.33
CA PRO A 125 -2.36 -14.77 19.56
C PRO A 125 -2.58 -16.23 20.01
N ASN A 126 -3.71 -16.82 19.59
CA ASN A 126 -3.95 -18.26 19.72
C ASN A 126 -3.31 -19.08 18.59
N ALA A 127 -3.05 -18.45 17.44
CA ALA A 127 -2.44 -19.09 16.28
C ALA A 127 -1.00 -19.52 16.55
N THR A 128 -0.61 -20.68 16.02
CA THR A 128 0.76 -21.19 16.07
C THR A 128 1.57 -20.68 14.88
N LEU A 129 2.83 -20.38 15.12
CA LEU A 129 3.75 -19.82 14.13
C LEU A 129 4.73 -20.88 13.61
N LEU A 130 5.18 -21.79 14.47
CA LEU A 130 5.98 -22.94 14.09
C LEU A 130 5.56 -24.13 14.95
N ASN A 131 5.33 -25.28 14.31
CA ASN A 131 5.15 -26.56 15.00
C ASN A 131 6.39 -27.41 14.72
N TYR A 132 6.87 -28.12 15.72
CA TYR A 132 8.08 -28.94 15.59
C TYR A 132 7.91 -30.28 16.30
N ALA A 133 8.57 -31.30 15.76
CA ALA A 133 8.55 -32.67 16.27
C ALA A 133 9.87 -33.00 16.99
N PRO A 134 9.91 -34.05 17.83
CA PRO A 134 11.13 -34.53 18.44
C PRO A 134 12.23 -34.80 17.39
N ALA A 135 13.46 -34.39 17.68
CA ALA A 135 14.67 -34.67 16.89
C ALA A 135 14.65 -34.19 15.42
N ILE A 136 13.74 -33.27 15.06
CA ILE A 136 13.63 -32.68 13.73
C ILE A 136 13.72 -31.16 13.86
N ASN A 137 14.74 -30.58 13.24
CA ASN A 137 14.78 -29.13 13.05
C ASN A 137 13.70 -28.76 12.03
N ALA A 138 12.72 -27.96 12.46
CA ALA A 138 11.60 -27.55 11.62
C ALA A 138 11.70 -26.06 11.33
N SER A 139 11.51 -25.68 10.07
CA SER A 139 11.52 -24.29 9.63
C SER A 139 10.16 -23.86 9.09
N ASN A 140 9.80 -22.60 9.30
CA ASN A 140 8.64 -21.98 8.67
C ASN A 140 8.99 -20.54 8.24
N MET A 141 8.58 -20.17 7.02
CA MET A 141 8.68 -18.78 6.55
C MET A 141 7.45 -18.02 7.02
N VAL A 142 7.66 -16.96 7.80
CA VAL A 142 6.58 -16.25 8.48
C VAL A 142 6.82 -14.75 8.48
N ASN A 143 5.73 -14.02 8.63
CA ASN A 143 5.75 -12.58 8.81
C ASN A 143 5.48 -12.31 10.29
N ILE A 144 6.40 -11.65 10.99
CA ILE A 144 6.24 -11.30 12.41
C ILE A 144 6.01 -9.80 12.53
N PRO A 145 4.83 -9.35 12.99
CA PRO A 145 4.60 -7.95 13.31
C PRO A 145 5.61 -7.44 14.36
N LEU A 146 6.08 -6.22 14.16
CA LEU A 146 6.96 -5.53 15.09
C LEU A 146 6.17 -4.52 15.92
N CYS A 147 6.72 -4.14 17.06
CA CYS A 147 6.15 -3.11 17.92
C CYS A 147 5.97 -1.80 17.17
N GLN A 148 4.76 -1.22 17.21
CA GLN A 148 4.45 0.04 16.53
C GLN A 148 4.27 1.20 17.52
N SER A 149 4.20 0.89 18.82
CA SER A 149 4.17 1.89 19.88
C SER A 149 5.51 2.60 20.03
N GLN A 150 5.49 3.86 20.49
CA GLN A 150 6.72 4.60 20.73
C GLN A 150 7.48 4.04 21.94
N GLY A 151 8.81 3.91 21.82
CA GLY A 151 9.70 3.57 22.94
C GLY A 151 9.72 2.09 23.33
N CYS A 152 9.36 1.16 22.43
CA CYS A 152 9.46 -0.26 22.74
C CYS A 152 10.91 -0.70 22.99
N SER A 153 11.15 -1.39 24.11
CA SER A 153 12.47 -1.97 24.44
C SER A 153 12.78 -3.25 23.66
N ALA A 154 11.77 -3.82 23.00
CA ALA A 154 11.86 -4.99 22.14
C ALA A 154 10.79 -4.84 21.05
N GLU A 155 10.96 -5.53 19.92
CA GLU A 155 10.07 -5.38 18.77
C GLU A 155 9.11 -6.55 18.61
N PHE A 156 9.54 -7.77 18.94
CA PHE A 156 8.66 -8.94 18.89
C PHE A 156 8.94 -9.94 20.02
N ASN A 157 7.96 -10.78 20.27
CA ASN A 157 8.00 -11.86 21.24
C ASN A 157 8.04 -13.20 20.52
N LEU A 158 8.76 -14.18 21.09
CA LEU A 158 8.55 -15.60 20.80
C LEU A 158 8.25 -16.32 22.11
N ARG A 159 7.19 -17.11 22.13
CA ARG A 159 6.83 -17.95 23.27
C ARG A 159 6.83 -19.41 22.88
N ASN A 160 7.43 -20.18 23.77
CA ASN A 160 7.43 -21.62 23.74
C ASN A 160 6.39 -22.18 24.71
N PHE A 161 5.83 -23.33 24.36
CA PHE A 161 4.76 -24.00 25.09
C PHE A 161 5.04 -25.45 25.45
N VAL A 162 6.10 -26.06 24.89
CA VAL A 162 6.44 -27.46 25.20
C VAL A 162 7.96 -27.69 25.08
N GLY A 163 8.56 -28.18 26.16
CA GLY A 163 10.00 -28.46 26.26
C GLY A 163 10.85 -27.20 26.14
N ASP A 164 12.17 -27.30 26.26
CA ASP A 164 13.03 -26.18 25.89
C ASP A 164 13.32 -26.23 24.38
N VAL A 165 13.47 -25.06 23.75
CA VAL A 165 13.75 -24.99 22.31
C VAL A 165 14.79 -23.94 21.99
N HIS A 166 15.70 -24.30 21.07
CA HIS A 166 16.55 -23.32 20.41
C HIS A 166 15.87 -22.84 19.13
N VAL A 167 16.08 -21.58 18.79
CA VAL A 167 15.46 -20.91 17.66
C VAL A 167 16.51 -20.14 16.93
N VAL A 168 16.48 -20.29 15.61
CA VAL A 168 17.22 -19.48 14.68
C VAL A 168 16.22 -18.71 13.83
N ALA A 169 16.43 -17.39 13.70
CA ALA A 169 15.60 -16.53 12.88
C ALA A 169 16.50 -15.83 11.85
N ASP A 170 16.31 -16.17 10.57
CA ASP A 170 17.00 -15.56 9.44
C ASP A 170 16.04 -14.64 8.70
N VAL A 171 16.31 -13.33 8.64
CA VAL A 171 15.47 -12.35 7.96
C VAL A 171 15.83 -12.24 6.48
N LEU A 172 14.81 -12.10 5.64
CA LEU A 172 14.95 -11.91 4.20
C LEU A 172 14.43 -10.54 3.73
N GLY A 173 13.63 -9.88 4.56
CA GLY A 173 13.12 -8.54 4.31
C GLY A 173 12.21 -8.06 5.42
N TYR A 174 11.68 -6.87 5.25
CA TYR A 174 10.72 -6.26 6.16
C TYR A 174 9.58 -5.62 5.37
N TYR A 175 8.51 -5.32 6.10
CA TYR A 175 7.41 -4.52 5.60
C TYR A 175 7.44 -3.15 6.23
N GLN A 176 6.97 -2.15 5.49
CA GLN A 176 6.83 -0.79 5.97
C GLN A 176 5.52 -0.19 5.50
N SER A 177 5.03 0.80 6.24
CA SER A 177 3.94 1.64 5.77
C SER A 177 4.39 2.41 4.51
N PRO A 178 3.50 2.58 3.52
CA PRO A 178 3.82 3.35 2.33
C PRO A 178 4.11 4.80 2.73
N THR A 179 5.04 5.43 2.00
CA THR A 179 5.45 6.81 2.27
C THR A 179 4.69 7.75 1.35
N PHE A 180 3.97 8.73 1.91
CA PHE A 180 3.16 9.65 1.10
C PHE A 180 2.90 10.98 1.81
N ALA A 181 2.57 12.00 1.01
CA ALA A 181 2.11 13.30 1.47
C ALA A 181 0.89 13.76 0.66
N GLN A 182 -0.20 14.08 1.34
CA GLN A 182 -1.32 14.84 0.78
C GLN A 182 -1.20 16.28 1.26
N VAL A 183 -1.08 17.19 0.31
CA VAL A 183 -0.79 18.60 0.58
C VAL A 183 -1.87 19.47 -0.05
N SER A 184 -2.38 20.45 0.70
CA SER A 184 -3.34 21.43 0.19
C SER A 184 -2.68 22.42 -0.78
N SER A 185 -3.48 23.19 -1.51
CA SER A 185 -2.97 24.28 -2.36
C SER A 185 -2.23 25.38 -1.56
N SER A 186 -2.47 25.48 -0.25
CA SER A 186 -1.78 26.39 0.66
C SER A 186 -0.54 25.78 1.32
N GLY A 187 -0.15 24.56 0.95
CA GLY A 187 1.02 23.88 1.52
C GLY A 187 0.77 23.18 2.86
N ALA A 188 -0.48 23.13 3.34
CA ALA A 188 -0.79 22.42 4.58
C ALA A 188 -0.82 20.90 4.34
N ILE A 189 -0.27 20.13 5.29
CA ILE A 189 -0.37 18.67 5.27
C ILE A 189 -1.79 18.26 5.66
N ILE A 190 -2.47 17.54 4.76
CA ILE A 190 -3.81 17.00 4.97
C ILE A 190 -3.72 15.61 5.60
N ALA A 191 -2.87 14.76 5.04
CA ALA A 191 -2.55 13.43 5.54
C ALA A 191 -1.16 13.03 5.07
N SER A 192 -0.45 12.22 5.83
CA SER A 192 0.89 11.79 5.45
C SER A 192 1.35 10.54 6.20
N SER A 193 2.34 9.88 5.61
CA SER A 193 3.14 8.84 6.25
C SER A 193 4.61 9.09 5.91
N GLY A 194 5.47 9.09 6.93
CA GLY A 194 6.90 9.34 6.79
C GLY A 194 7.30 10.79 6.49
N VAL A 195 6.40 11.76 6.61
CA VAL A 195 6.65 13.19 6.31
C VAL A 195 6.94 13.96 7.59
N THR A 196 8.02 14.73 7.61
CA THR A 196 8.38 15.62 8.74
C THR A 196 7.93 17.06 8.52
N GLY A 197 7.70 17.48 7.28
CA GLY A 197 7.22 18.82 6.99
C GLY A 197 7.06 19.11 5.50
N VAL A 198 6.34 20.19 5.21
CA VAL A 198 6.20 20.76 3.87
C VAL A 198 6.52 22.24 3.95
N THR A 199 7.43 22.72 3.09
CA THR A 199 7.79 24.13 2.98
C THR A 199 7.39 24.64 1.61
N GLN A 200 6.57 25.69 1.55
CA GLN A 200 6.26 26.36 0.30
C GLN A 200 7.36 27.37 -0.04
N THR A 201 8.17 27.08 -1.06
CA THR A 201 9.31 27.91 -1.47
C THR A 201 8.96 28.89 -2.59
N GLY A 202 7.79 28.74 -3.20
CA GLY A 202 7.20 29.66 -4.16
C GLY A 202 5.70 29.44 -4.30
N THR A 203 5.00 30.32 -5.02
CA THR A 203 3.53 30.28 -5.13
C THR A 203 2.99 28.92 -5.58
N SER A 204 3.75 28.16 -6.38
CA SER A 204 3.36 26.81 -6.81
C SER A 204 4.52 25.80 -6.67
N THR A 205 5.40 26.00 -5.69
CA THR A 205 6.55 25.13 -5.42
C THR A 205 6.62 24.75 -3.95
N PHE A 206 6.69 23.44 -3.69
CA PHE A 206 6.62 22.85 -2.37
C PHE A 206 7.77 21.87 -2.17
N ASP A 207 8.50 22.00 -1.07
CA ASP A 207 9.51 21.04 -0.65
C ASP A 207 8.91 20.14 0.44
N VAL A 208 8.70 18.87 0.13
CA VAL A 208 8.18 17.85 1.04
C VAL A 208 9.37 17.10 1.63
N THR A 209 9.53 17.17 2.95
CA THR A 209 10.64 16.53 3.68
C THR A 209 10.16 15.27 4.39
N PHE A 210 10.92 14.19 4.27
CA PHE A 210 10.64 12.89 4.85
C PHE A 210 11.55 12.57 6.05
N ASP A 211 11.11 11.65 6.90
CA ASP A 211 11.82 11.19 8.10
C ASP A 211 13.00 10.25 7.80
N ARG A 212 13.14 9.85 6.52
CA ARG A 212 14.16 8.93 6.02
C ARG A 212 14.73 9.43 4.70
N ARG A 213 15.92 8.94 4.37
CA ARG A 213 16.50 9.17 3.04
C ARG A 213 15.70 8.42 1.99
N ILE A 214 15.49 9.08 0.86
CA ILE A 214 14.65 8.60 -0.25
C ILE A 214 15.36 8.76 -1.60
N ASP A 215 16.69 8.90 -1.59
CA ASP A 215 17.52 9.14 -2.77
C ASP A 215 17.48 7.99 -3.79
N THR A 216 17.21 6.76 -3.33
CA THR A 216 17.07 5.57 -4.18
C THR A 216 15.62 5.22 -4.52
N CYS A 217 14.66 6.03 -4.09
CA CYS A 217 13.23 5.70 -4.18
C CYS A 217 12.58 6.27 -5.45
N GLY A 218 11.54 5.58 -5.93
CA GLY A 218 10.63 6.10 -6.95
C GLY A 218 9.62 7.07 -6.36
N PHE A 219 9.10 7.99 -7.18
CA PHE A 219 8.11 8.97 -6.76
C PHE A 219 7.06 9.21 -7.83
N SER A 220 5.84 9.50 -7.39
CA SER A 220 4.72 9.90 -8.25
C SER A 220 3.93 11.01 -7.57
N ALA A 221 3.57 12.05 -8.32
CA ALA A 221 2.78 13.16 -7.82
C ALA A 221 1.56 13.37 -8.71
N ILE A 222 0.38 13.46 -8.09
CA ILE A 222 -0.91 13.55 -8.78
C ILE A 222 -1.67 14.76 -8.22
N ALA A 223 -2.30 15.53 -9.09
CA ALA A 223 -3.17 16.62 -8.67
C ALA A 223 -4.42 16.08 -7.96
N ASN A 224 -4.80 16.72 -6.84
CA ASN A 224 -6.06 16.50 -6.16
C ASN A 224 -7.09 17.61 -6.52
N ASP A 225 -7.00 18.18 -7.72
CA ASP A 225 -7.98 19.13 -8.25
C ASP A 225 -8.96 18.36 -9.13
N VAL A 226 -10.20 18.30 -8.65
CA VAL A 226 -11.27 17.55 -9.30
C VAL A 226 -12.04 18.42 -10.28
N THR A 227 -11.79 19.74 -10.29
CA THR A 227 -12.55 20.74 -11.06
C THR A 227 -11.77 21.20 -12.29
N ASN A 228 -10.45 21.28 -12.20
CA ASN A 228 -9.59 21.75 -13.30
C ASN A 228 -8.51 20.72 -13.61
N ASN A 229 -8.14 20.63 -14.88
CA ASN A 229 -6.98 19.83 -15.27
C ASN A 229 -5.70 20.54 -14.80
N ARG A 230 -4.88 19.84 -14.01
CA ARG A 230 -3.66 20.38 -13.38
C ARG A 230 -2.49 19.46 -13.63
N VAL A 231 -1.33 20.06 -13.85
CA VAL A 231 -0.07 19.35 -14.03
C VAL A 231 0.71 19.44 -12.73
N VAL A 232 1.10 18.28 -12.19
CA VAL A 232 1.98 18.18 -11.03
C VAL A 232 3.24 17.47 -11.47
N SER A 233 4.38 18.01 -11.08
CA SER A 233 5.67 17.41 -11.35
C SER A 233 6.46 17.34 -10.05
N ALA A 234 6.98 16.17 -9.74
CA ALA A 234 7.95 15.98 -8.68
C ALA A 234 9.36 15.96 -9.31
N ILE A 235 10.29 16.66 -8.69
CA ILE A 235 11.70 16.65 -9.04
C ILE A 235 12.39 15.59 -8.18
N ALA A 236 13.38 14.92 -8.76
CA ALA A 236 14.14 13.87 -8.11
C ALA A 236 14.59 14.29 -6.69
N PRO A 237 14.46 13.37 -5.72
CA PRO A 237 14.75 13.69 -4.33
C PRO A 237 16.22 14.07 -4.12
N SER A 238 16.44 15.00 -3.20
CA SER A 238 17.76 15.30 -2.66
C SER A 238 17.77 14.94 -1.18
N GLY A 239 18.45 13.84 -0.84
CA GLY A 239 18.49 13.32 0.52
C GLY A 239 17.10 12.87 1.01
N THR A 240 16.44 13.73 1.78
CA THR A 240 15.11 13.46 2.37
C THR A 240 14.00 14.31 1.75
N THR A 241 14.30 15.15 0.75
CA THR A 241 13.34 16.14 0.25
C THR A 241 12.96 15.89 -1.20
N VAL A 242 11.66 15.91 -1.51
CA VAL A 242 11.11 15.97 -2.87
C VAL A 242 10.54 17.36 -3.11
N ARG A 243 10.96 17.99 -4.21
CA ARG A 243 10.35 19.25 -4.66
C ARG A 243 9.19 18.96 -5.61
N VAL A 244 8.02 19.49 -5.31
CA VAL A 244 6.80 19.40 -6.13
C VAL A 244 6.48 20.77 -6.70
N ILE A 245 6.20 20.80 -8.01
CA ILE A 245 5.77 21.99 -8.74
C ILE A 245 4.39 21.74 -9.32
N THR A 246 3.47 22.67 -9.11
CA THR A 246 2.10 22.60 -9.63
C THR A 246 1.85 23.69 -10.67
N ARG A 247 1.18 23.32 -11.77
CA ARG A 247 0.89 24.20 -12.92
C ARG A 247 -0.48 23.89 -13.52
N ASP A 248 -1.00 24.81 -14.31
CA ASP A 248 -2.10 24.48 -15.24
C ASP A 248 -1.58 23.82 -16.53
N THR A 249 -2.52 23.44 -17.40
CA THR A 249 -2.24 22.86 -18.72
C THR A 249 -1.55 23.83 -19.69
N ALA A 250 -1.60 25.14 -19.41
CA ALA A 250 -0.88 26.17 -20.15
C ALA A 250 0.52 26.46 -19.57
N ASN A 251 0.99 25.62 -18.62
CA ASN A 251 2.29 25.71 -17.96
C ASN A 251 2.46 26.94 -17.02
N ALA A 252 1.37 27.64 -16.68
CA ALA A 252 1.42 28.75 -15.73
C ALA A 252 1.44 28.24 -14.28
N ALA A 253 2.14 28.97 -13.41
CA ALA A 253 2.27 28.64 -11.99
C ALA A 253 0.89 28.71 -11.31
N GLN A 254 0.43 27.59 -10.75
CA GLN A 254 -0.90 27.49 -10.13
C GLN A 254 -0.84 26.63 -8.87
N PRO A 255 -0.98 27.20 -7.66
CA PRO A 255 -1.03 26.40 -6.42
C PRO A 255 -2.19 25.41 -6.49
N THR A 256 -1.88 24.13 -6.39
CA THR A 256 -2.86 23.05 -6.51
C THR A 256 -2.63 22.04 -5.40
N ALA A 257 -3.70 21.52 -4.80
CA ALA A 257 -3.57 20.39 -3.88
C ALA A 257 -3.03 19.15 -4.62
N PHE A 258 -2.20 18.34 -3.98
CA PHE A 258 -1.60 17.17 -4.61
C PHE A 258 -1.39 16.02 -3.62
N THR A 259 -1.26 14.81 -4.16
CA THR A 259 -0.77 13.63 -3.46
C THR A 259 0.58 13.25 -4.04
N LEU A 260 1.60 13.18 -3.19
CA LEU A 260 2.93 12.66 -3.50
C LEU A 260 3.07 11.29 -2.85
N THR A 261 3.42 10.27 -3.64
CA THR A 261 3.73 8.92 -3.17
C THR A 261 5.20 8.62 -3.43
N VAL A 262 5.85 7.98 -2.46
CA VAL A 262 7.24 7.52 -2.53
C VAL A 262 7.26 6.00 -2.32
N THR A 263 8.03 5.30 -3.15
CA THR A 263 8.11 3.84 -3.19
C THR A 263 9.58 3.44 -3.14
N CYS A 264 9.97 2.72 -2.08
CA CYS A 264 11.32 2.26 -1.76
C CYS A 264 11.27 0.75 -1.48
#